data_AF-A0A1U7GSF2-F1
#
_entry.id   AF-A0A1U7GSF2-F1
#
_cell.length_a   1.000
_cell.length_b   1.000
_cell.length_c   1.000
_cell.angle_alpha   90.00
_cell.angle_beta   90.00
_cell.angle_gamma   90.00
#
_symmetry.space_group_name_H-M   'P 1'
#
loop_
_entity.id
_entity.type
_entity.pdbx_description
1 polymer ?
#
loop_
_entity_poly.entity_id
_entity_poly.type
_entity_poly.pdbx_seq_one_letter_code
_entity_poly.pdbx_strand_id
1 'polypeptide(L)' 'MREAIGKAERLRAALPQIRRDHGELVTGLERLADSAKAEGKTDYARFAEQLTLHIGEEEEVLYPAALLVGEYLKRRLDK' A
#
# COMPACT_ATOMS: atom_id res chain seq x y z
N MET A 1 11.48 20.18 0.75
CA MET A 1 12.28 19.05 1.29
C MET A 1 11.91 18.66 2.73
N ARG A 2 11.87 19.59 3.70
CA ARG A 2 11.41 19.28 5.07
C ARG A 2 10.04 18.61 5.13
N GLU A 3 9.11 19.03 4.27
CA GLU A 3 7.79 18.39 4.16
C GLU A 3 7.87 16.93 3.70
N ALA A 4 8.71 16.61 2.71
CA ALA A 4 8.90 15.25 2.21
C ALA A 4 9.49 14.32 3.29
N ILE A 5 10.44 14.83 4.08
CA ILE A 5 10.97 14.11 5.25
C ILE A 5 9.84 13.84 6.25
N GLY A 6 9.05 14.86 6.60
CA GLY A 6 7.93 14.71 7.52
C GLY A 6 6.86 13.71 7.02
N LYS A 7 6.58 13.66 5.71
CA LYS A 7 5.69 12.66 5.12
C LYS A 7 6.27 11.25 5.26
N ALA A 8 7.57 11.06 4.98
CA ALA A 8 8.23 9.76 5.14
C ALA A 8 8.27 9.26 6.59
N GLU A 9 8.47 10.16 7.56
CA GLU A 9 8.44 9.81 8.99
C GLU A 9 7.03 9.40 9.45
N ARG A 10 5.98 10.11 9.00
CA ARG A 10 4.58 9.71 9.25
C ARG A 10 4.25 8.37 8.61
N LEU A 11 4.69 8.17 7.37
CA LEU A 11 4.52 6.89 6.68
C LEU A 11 5.19 5.76 7.47
N ARG A 12 6.43 5.94 7.93
CA ARG A 12 7.14 4.96 8.76
C ARG A 12 6.37 4.60 10.03
N ALA A 13 5.82 5.60 10.72
CA ALA A 13 5.05 5.38 11.94
C ALA A 13 3.72 4.66 11.69
N ALA A 14 3.06 4.94 10.56
CA ALA A 14 1.78 4.34 10.19
C ALA A 14 1.94 2.94 9.57
N LEU A 15 3.09 2.62 8.98
CA LEU A 15 3.29 1.42 8.16
C LEU A 15 2.90 0.10 8.87
N PRO A 16 3.21 -0.12 10.16
CA PRO A 16 2.78 -1.35 10.83
C PRO A 16 1.26 -1.51 10.91
N GLN A 17 0.52 -0.40 11.06
CA GLN A 17 -0.95 -0.43 11.07
C GLN A 17 -1.48 -0.62 9.66
N ILE A 18 -0.98 0.17 8.69
CA ILE A 18 -1.37 0.07 7.28
C ILE A 18 -1.26 -1.37 6.77
N ARG A 19 -0.13 -2.05 7.04
CA ARG A 19 0.07 -3.44 6.60
C ARG A 19 -0.90 -4.45 7.23
N ARG A 20 -1.33 -4.20 8.48
CA ARG A 20 -2.38 -5.04 9.11
C ARG A 20 -3.72 -4.82 8.42
N ASP A 21 -4.09 -3.55 8.26
CA ASP A 21 -5.36 -3.16 7.65
C ASP A 21 -5.44 -3.65 6.19
N HIS A 22 -4.35 -3.51 5.43
CA HIS A 22 -4.23 -4.01 4.07
C HIS A 22 -4.30 -5.54 4.00
N GLY A 23 -3.71 -6.27 4.94
CA GLY A 23 -3.83 -7.73 5.00
C GLY A 23 -5.27 -8.21 5.18
N GLU A 24 -6.03 -7.54 6.05
CA GLU A 24 -7.46 -7.82 6.24
C GLU A 24 -8.26 -7.47 4.97
N LEU A 25 -7.92 -6.36 4.33
CA LEU A 25 -8.59 -5.89 3.11
C LEU A 25 -8.32 -6.82 1.92
N VAL A 26 -7.07 -7.25 1.69
CA VAL A 26 -6.71 -8.23 0.66
C VAL A 26 -7.47 -9.54 0.88
N THR A 27 -7.53 -10.05 2.12
CA THR A 27 -8.31 -11.25 2.45
C THR A 27 -9.79 -11.10 2.07
N GLY A 28 -10.36 -9.91 2.29
CA GLY A 28 -11.74 -9.59 1.89
C GLY A 28 -11.93 -9.54 0.37
N LEU A 29 -10.97 -8.94 -0.34
CA LEU A 29 -10.99 -8.84 -1.81
C LEU A 29 -10.86 -10.19 -2.48
N GLU A 30 -10.01 -11.08 -1.97
CA GLU A 30 -9.89 -12.46 -2.48
C GLU A 30 -11.22 -13.20 -2.40
N ARG A 31 -11.90 -13.13 -1.24
CA ARG A 31 -13.23 -13.72 -1.05
C ARG A 31 -14.29 -13.12 -1.97
N LEU A 32 -14.23 -11.80 -2.18
CA LEU A 32 -15.11 -11.10 -3.11
C LEU A 32 -14.86 -11.58 -4.55
N ALA A 33 -13.60 -11.69 -4.97
CA ALA A 33 -13.23 -12.14 -6.30
C ALA A 33 -13.72 -13.58 -6.56
N ASP A 34 -13.51 -14.48 -5.61
CA ASP A 34 -13.94 -15.88 -5.72
C ASP A 34 -15.46 -16.00 -5.82
N SER A 35 -16.19 -15.28 -4.96
CA SER A 35 -17.66 -15.29 -4.96
C SER A 35 -18.22 -14.65 -6.24
N ALA A 36 -17.63 -13.54 -6.69
CA ALA A 36 -18.02 -12.87 -7.92
C ALA A 36 -17.78 -13.75 -9.16
N LYS A 37 -16.66 -14.49 -9.20
CA LYS A 37 -16.39 -15.48 -10.27
C LYS A 37 -17.42 -16.60 -10.26
N ALA A 38 -17.74 -17.15 -9.10
CA ALA A 38 -18.74 -18.20 -8.96
C ALA A 38 -20.14 -17.77 -9.42
N GLU A 39 -20.49 -16.49 -9.22
CA GLU A 39 -21.77 -15.92 -9.65
C GLU A 39 -21.75 -15.34 -11.09
N GLY A 40 -20.64 -15.47 -11.84
CA GLY A 40 -20.51 -14.89 -13.19
C GLY A 40 -20.44 -13.36 -13.22
N LYS A 41 -20.26 -12.72 -12.07
CA LYS A 41 -20.19 -11.25 -11.87
C LYS A 41 -18.77 -10.72 -12.11
N THR A 42 -18.29 -10.88 -13.34
CA THR A 42 -16.87 -10.66 -13.71
C THR A 42 -16.33 -9.25 -13.43
N ASP A 43 -17.16 -8.21 -13.49
CA ASP A 43 -16.72 -6.84 -13.17
C ASP A 43 -16.32 -6.66 -11.71
N TYR A 44 -17.02 -7.33 -10.78
CA TYR A 44 -16.69 -7.29 -9.35
C TYR A 44 -15.41 -8.07 -9.04
N ALA A 45 -15.21 -9.21 -9.72
CA ALA A 45 -13.97 -9.96 -9.61
C ALA A 45 -12.77 -9.14 -10.09
N ARG A 46 -12.90 -8.50 -11.27
CA ARG A 46 -11.86 -7.63 -11.83
C ARG A 46 -11.53 -6.46 -10.91
N PHE A 47 -12.54 -5.82 -10.33
CA PHE A 47 -12.34 -4.75 -9.35
C PHE A 47 -11.52 -5.23 -8.15
N ALA A 48 -11.89 -6.37 -7.58
CA ALA A 48 -11.20 -6.91 -6.40
C ALA A 48 -9.74 -7.24 -6.70
N GLU A 49 -9.47 -7.90 -7.85
CA GLU A 49 -8.11 -8.22 -8.29
C GLU A 49 -7.27 -6.98 -8.55
N GLN A 50 -7.84 -5.95 -9.20
CA GLN A 50 -7.14 -4.69 -9.45
C GLN A 50 -6.80 -3.94 -8.16
N LEU A 51 -7.71 -3.95 -7.18
CA LEU A 51 -7.44 -3.30 -5.91
C LEU A 51 -6.38 -4.05 -5.09
N THR A 52 -6.36 -5.38 -5.14
CA THR A 52 -5.27 -6.18 -4.56
C THR A 52 -3.92 -5.84 -5.20
N LEU A 53 -3.86 -5.70 -6.53
CA LEU A 53 -2.63 -5.30 -7.22
C LEU A 53 -2.16 -3.90 -6.80
N HIS A 54 -3.08 -2.94 -6.71
CA HIS A 54 -2.77 -1.58 -6.25
C HIS A 54 -2.13 -1.57 -4.86
N ILE A 55 -2.66 -2.35 -3.91
CA ILE A 55 -2.10 -2.49 -2.56
C ILE A 55 -0.69 -3.09 -2.62
N GLY A 56 -0.46 -4.06 -3.49
CA GLY A 56 0.87 -4.63 -3.74
C GLY A 56 1.88 -3.58 -4.24
N GLU A 57 1.49 -2.74 -5.20
CA GLU A 57 2.33 -1.64 -5.70
C GLU A 57 2.72 -0.66 -4.60
N GLU A 58 1.77 -0.34 -3.72
CA GLU A 58 2.02 0.50 -2.56
C GLU A 58 3.02 -0.13 -1.58
N GLU A 59 2.78 -1.37 -1.15
CA GLU A 59 3.59 -2.04 -0.13
C GLU A 59 4.99 -2.43 -0.62
N GLU A 60 5.12 -2.90 -1.85
CA GLU A 60 6.37 -3.46 -2.36
C GLU A 60 7.25 -2.41 -3.03
N VAL A 61 6.67 -1.34 -3.58
CA VAL A 61 7.41 -0.36 -4.37
C VAL A 61 7.33 1.04 -3.77
N LEU A 62 6.11 1.60 -3.64
CA LEU A 62 5.96 3.02 -3.33
C LEU A 62 6.38 3.35 -1.90
N TYR A 63 5.96 2.57 -0.90
CA TYR A 63 6.33 2.85 0.49
C TYR A 63 7.82 2.65 0.76
N PRO A 64 8.48 1.55 0.33
CA PRO A 64 9.92 1.41 0.46
C PRO A 64 10.70 2.55 -0.22
N ALA A 65 10.29 2.95 -1.43
CA ALA A 65 10.92 4.07 -2.15
C ALA A 65 10.76 5.40 -1.40
N ALA A 66 9.56 5.70 -0.89
CA ALA A 66 9.30 6.92 -0.13
C ALA A 66 10.12 6.98 1.17
N LEU A 67 10.27 5.85 1.87
CA LEU A 67 11.10 5.74 3.07
C LEU A 67 12.59 5.91 2.76
N LEU A 68 13.08 5.31 1.67
CA LEU A 68 14.47 5.44 1.23
C LEU A 68 14.81 6.89 0.90
N VAL A 69 13.97 7.56 0.11
CA VAL A 69 14.17 8.96 -0.27
C VAL A 69 14.08 9.88 0.95
N GLY A 70 13.12 9.64 1.85
CA GLY A 70 13.00 10.40 3.09
C GLY A 70 14.25 10.33 3.96
N GLU A 71 14.79 9.13 4.15
CA GLU A 71 16.03 8.91 4.89
C GLU A 71 17.24 9.56 4.21
N TYR A 72 17.32 9.46 2.87
CA TYR A 72 18.37 10.13 2.09
C TYR A 72 18.33 11.66 2.27
N LEU A 73 17.14 12.27 2.15
CA LEU A 73 16.97 13.70 2.31
C LEU A 73 17.34 14.17 3.71
N LYS A 74 16.95 13.41 4.75
CA LYS A 74 17.31 13.69 6.14
C LYS A 74 18.82 13.75 6.31
N ARG A 75 19.56 12.74 5.85
CA ARG A 75 21.03 12.70 5.92
C ARG A 75 21.74 13.80 5.12
N ARG A 76 21.14 14.25 4.02
CA ARG A 76 21.73 15.32 3.17
C ARG A 76 21.47 16.72 3.72
N LEU A 77 20.41 16.90 4.51
CA LEU A 77 19.98 18.18 5.06
C LEU A 77 20.29 18.35 6.55
N ASP A 78 20.61 17.27 7.27
CA ASP A 78 21.19 17.29 8.63
C ASP A 78 22.71 17.59 8.60
N LYS A 79 23.18 18.31 7.57
CA LYS A 79 24.52 18.91 7.51
C LYS A 79 24.49 20.34 8.04
#